data_AF-A0A820ERJ8-F1
#
_entry.id   AF-A0A820ERJ8-F1
#
_cell.length_a   1.000
_cell.length_b   1.000
_cell.length_c   1.000
_cell.angle_alpha   90.00
_cell.angle_beta   90.00
_cell.angle_gamma   90.00
#
_symmetry.space_group_name_H-M   'P 1'
#
loop_
_entity.id
_entity.type
_entity.pdbx_description
1 polymer ?
#
loop_
_entity_poly.entity_id
_entity_poly.type
_entity_poly.pdbx_seq_one_letter_code
_entity_poly.pdbx_strand_id
1 'polypeptide(L)'
;SSPQVQDSKRHDINVRTQLAGHLTGIRHAGLQKICAALNLPPPLEEGRHNKCDKELLQVVQQFANESMSTAIQEAVDVPKSTGITVSGDGTWQTRGFSSKHGAADLISTCDSPKVVDIETCSKTCNVCLGNILELFE
;
A
#
# COMPACT_ATOMS: atom_id res chain seq x y z
N SER A 1 -10.25 20.20 -19.62
CA SER A 1 -10.49 18.95 -18.86
C SER A 1 -9.15 18.38 -18.44
N SER A 2 -9.03 17.75 -17.27
CA SER A 2 -7.79 17.06 -16.90
C SER A 2 -7.52 15.88 -17.86
N PRO A 3 -6.24 15.56 -18.15
CA PRO A 3 -5.89 14.46 -19.03
C PRO A 3 -6.41 13.14 -18.48
N GLN A 4 -6.72 12.20 -19.37
CA GLN A 4 -7.06 10.84 -19.00
C GLN A 4 -5.78 10.03 -18.79
N VAL A 5 -5.84 9.05 -17.90
CA VAL A 5 -4.78 8.04 -17.78
C VAL A 5 -4.75 7.23 -19.08
N GLN A 6 -3.54 6.88 -19.54
CA GLN A 6 -3.36 6.06 -20.73
C GLN A 6 -4.21 4.78 -20.64
N ASP A 7 -4.90 4.45 -21.74
CA ASP A 7 -5.79 3.29 -21.85
C ASP A 7 -6.93 3.23 -20.81
N SER A 8 -7.30 4.38 -20.23
CA SER A 8 -8.35 4.48 -19.22
C SER A 8 -9.29 5.65 -19.48
N LYS A 9 -10.57 5.49 -19.10
CA LYS A 9 -11.54 6.62 -19.10
C LYS A 9 -11.40 7.53 -17.87
N ARG A 10 -10.54 7.19 -16.91
CA ARG A 10 -10.34 7.95 -15.68
C ARG A 10 -9.44 9.15 -15.93
N HIS A 11 -9.76 10.25 -15.26
CA HIS A 11 -8.91 11.44 -15.24
C HIS A 11 -7.72 11.24 -14.31
N ASP A 12 -6.52 11.58 -14.79
CA ASP A 12 -5.25 11.46 -14.07
C ASP A 12 -5.29 12.17 -12.71
N ILE A 13 -5.89 13.36 -12.65
CA ILE A 13 -6.03 14.12 -11.40
C ILE A 13 -6.80 13.34 -10.31
N ASN A 14 -7.80 12.54 -10.70
CA ASN A 14 -8.59 11.78 -9.73
C ASN A 14 -7.77 10.62 -9.15
N VAL A 15 -6.98 9.95 -9.98
CA VAL A 15 -6.09 8.87 -9.56
C VAL A 15 -4.98 9.41 -8.65
N ARG A 16 -4.35 10.53 -9.03
CA ARG A 16 -3.30 11.19 -8.22
C ARG A 16 -3.84 11.69 -6.88
N THR A 17 -5.04 12.25 -6.86
CA THR A 17 -5.67 12.73 -5.62
C THR A 17 -5.89 11.57 -4.65
N GLN A 18 -6.34 10.41 -5.14
CA GLN A 18 -6.48 9.22 -4.30
C GLN A 18 -5.15 8.67 -3.82
N LEU A 19 -4.16 8.54 -4.71
CA LEU A 19 -2.82 8.13 -4.35
C LEU A 19 -2.24 9.04 -3.25
N ALA A 20 -2.41 10.36 -3.39
CA ALA A 20 -2.02 11.32 -2.36
C ALA A 20 -2.77 11.09 -1.03
N GLY A 21 -4.06 10.75 -1.08
CA GLY A 21 -4.84 10.36 0.10
C GLY A 21 -4.31 9.11 0.81
N HIS A 22 -3.79 8.13 0.07
CA HIS A 22 -3.14 6.94 0.64
C HIS A 22 -1.76 7.27 1.22
N LEU A 23 -0.91 7.99 0.48
CA LEU A 23 0.44 8.37 0.91
C LEU A 23 0.44 9.25 2.17
N THR A 24 -0.60 10.06 2.37
CA THR A 24 -0.76 10.92 3.55
C THR A 24 -1.57 10.28 4.68
N GLY A 25 -2.11 9.07 4.47
CA GLY A 25 -2.89 8.35 5.48
C GLY A 25 -4.28 8.93 5.78
N ILE A 26 -4.71 9.99 5.09
CA ILE A 26 -6.01 10.65 5.33
C ILE A 26 -7.18 9.94 4.62
N ARG A 27 -6.87 9.21 3.54
CA ARG A 27 -7.80 8.44 2.68
C ARG A 27 -8.99 9.28 2.19
N HIS A 28 -10.02 8.61 1.66
CA HIS A 28 -11.21 9.26 1.10
C HIS A 28 -11.88 10.27 2.04
N ALA A 29 -12.11 9.87 3.30
CA ALA A 29 -12.79 10.72 4.29
C ALA A 29 -11.98 12.00 4.59
N GLY A 30 -10.65 11.90 4.60
CA GLY A 30 -9.79 13.07 4.73
C GLY A 30 -9.83 13.97 3.50
N LEU A 31 -9.77 13.38 2.30
CA LEU A 31 -9.90 14.12 1.04
C LEU A 31 -11.25 14.86 0.95
N GLN A 32 -12.35 14.25 1.38
CA GLN A 32 -13.66 14.91 1.44
C GLN A 32 -13.64 16.16 2.33
N LYS A 33 -13.00 16.07 3.50
CA LYS A 33 -12.85 17.21 4.42
C LYS A 33 -11.97 18.32 3.82
N ILE A 34 -10.89 17.96 3.15
CA ILE A 34 -10.00 18.92 2.48
C ILE A 34 -10.76 19.63 1.35
N CYS A 35 -11.44 18.89 0.48
CA CYS A 35 -12.25 19.47 -0.60
C CYS A 35 -13.30 20.44 -0.05
N ALA A 36 -14.02 20.04 1.00
CA ALA A 36 -15.01 20.89 1.65
C ALA A 36 -14.39 22.17 2.24
N ALA A 37 -13.25 22.08 2.93
CA ALA A 37 -12.57 23.22 3.52
C ALA A 37 -12.06 24.22 2.47
N LEU A 38 -11.69 23.72 1.29
CA LEU A 38 -11.21 24.52 0.16
C LEU A 38 -12.33 24.98 -0.79
N ASN A 39 -13.59 24.68 -0.46
CA ASN A 39 -14.75 24.93 -1.33
C ASN A 39 -14.59 24.33 -2.74
N LEU A 40 -14.01 23.13 -2.81
CA LEU A 40 -13.86 22.34 -4.02
C LEU A 40 -15.01 21.32 -4.13
N PRO A 41 -15.35 20.86 -5.35
CA PRO A 41 -16.20 19.70 -5.53
C PRO A 41 -15.66 18.50 -4.74
N PRO A 42 -16.54 17.61 -4.24
CA PRO A 42 -16.10 16.42 -3.53
C PRO A 42 -15.19 15.56 -4.42
N PRO A 43 -14.28 14.77 -3.82
CA PRO A 43 -13.49 13.80 -4.57
C PRO A 43 -14.42 12.74 -5.20
N LEU A 44 -13.84 11.77 -5.92
CA LEU A 44 -14.60 10.67 -6.53
C LEU A 44 -15.63 10.08 -5.58
N GLU A 45 -16.85 9.88 -6.09
CA GLU A 45 -17.91 9.18 -5.36
C GLU A 45 -17.45 7.79 -4.95
N GLU A 46 -17.99 7.30 -3.83
CA GLU A 46 -17.52 6.10 -3.14
C GLU A 46 -17.37 4.87 -4.05
N GLY A 47 -18.33 4.58 -4.92
CA GLY A 47 -18.23 3.45 -5.86
C GLY A 47 -17.07 3.58 -6.85
N ARG A 48 -16.86 4.80 -7.38
CA ARG A 48 -15.72 5.11 -8.26
C ARG A 48 -14.40 5.15 -7.48
N HIS A 49 -14.46 5.57 -6.23
CA HIS A 49 -13.34 5.55 -5.32
C HIS A 49 -12.85 4.12 -5.10
N ASN A 50 -13.73 3.22 -4.65
CA ASN A 50 -13.38 1.84 -4.36
C ASN A 50 -12.83 1.09 -5.58
N LYS A 51 -13.39 1.35 -6.77
CA LYS A 51 -12.85 0.79 -8.01
C LYS A 51 -11.43 1.28 -8.29
N CYS A 52 -11.19 2.57 -8.13
CA CYS A 52 -9.87 3.13 -8.36
C CYS A 52 -8.85 2.67 -7.30
N ASP A 53 -9.27 2.50 -6.04
CA ASP A 53 -8.45 1.91 -4.97
C ASP A 53 -8.02 0.48 -5.28
N LYS A 54 -8.92 -0.38 -5.79
CA LYS A 54 -8.55 -1.75 -6.19
C LYS A 54 -7.49 -1.77 -7.28
N GLU A 55 -7.63 -0.89 -8.27
CA GLU A 55 -6.68 -0.82 -9.38
C GLU A 55 -5.34 -0.19 -8.95
N LEU A 56 -5.37 0.82 -8.06
CA LEU A 56 -4.17 1.37 -7.44
C LEU A 56 -3.44 0.32 -6.61
N LEU A 57 -4.16 -0.52 -5.87
CA LEU A 57 -3.57 -1.58 -5.05
C LEU A 57 -2.74 -2.54 -5.91
N GLN A 58 -3.30 -3.00 -7.04
CA GLN A 58 -2.60 -3.90 -7.97
C GLN A 58 -1.27 -3.29 -8.47
N VAL A 59 -1.32 -2.02 -8.88
CA VAL A 59 -0.13 -1.31 -9.37
C VAL A 59 0.89 -1.13 -8.24
N VAL A 60 0.46 -0.69 -7.05
CA VAL A 60 1.36 -0.47 -5.91
C VAL A 60 2.00 -1.79 -5.44
N GLN A 61 1.25 -2.89 -5.42
CA GLN A 61 1.78 -4.22 -5.08
C GLN A 61 2.83 -4.68 -6.08
N GLN A 62 2.59 -4.48 -7.38
CA GLN A 62 3.59 -4.78 -8.41
C GLN A 62 4.88 -3.99 -8.18
N PHE A 63 4.78 -2.67 -7.99
CA PHE A 63 5.94 -1.83 -7.71
C PHE A 63 6.66 -2.22 -6.41
N ALA A 64 5.92 -2.60 -5.37
CA ALA A 64 6.49 -3.08 -4.12
C ALA A 64 7.31 -4.36 -4.35
N ASN A 65 6.76 -5.33 -5.09
CA ASN A 65 7.45 -6.59 -5.41
C ASN A 65 8.72 -6.35 -6.24
N GLU A 66 8.64 -5.49 -7.27
CA GLU A 66 9.79 -5.11 -8.09
C GLU A 66 10.88 -4.40 -7.28
N SER A 67 10.47 -3.50 -6.39
CA SER A 67 11.36 -2.78 -5.48
C SER A 67 12.06 -3.73 -4.50
N MET A 68 11.33 -4.66 -3.87
CA MET A 68 11.89 -5.64 -2.92
C MET A 68 12.82 -6.63 -3.63
N SER A 69 12.47 -7.09 -4.83
CA SER A 69 13.34 -7.94 -5.65
C SER A 69 14.67 -7.25 -5.99
N THR A 70 14.61 -5.96 -6.34
CA THR A 70 15.81 -5.16 -6.57
C THR A 70 16.64 -4.99 -5.29
N ALA A 71 15.99 -4.74 -4.14
CA ALA A 71 16.65 -4.64 -2.84
C ALA A 71 17.37 -5.94 -2.44
N ILE A 72 16.79 -7.10 -2.74
CA ILE A 72 17.42 -8.41 -2.56
C ILE A 72 18.69 -8.51 -3.41
N GLN A 73 18.62 -8.18 -4.70
CA GLN A 73 19.77 -8.26 -5.61
C GLN A 73 20.93 -7.38 -5.12
N GLU A 74 20.63 -6.13 -4.75
CA GLU A 74 21.64 -5.22 -4.19
C GLU A 74 22.26 -5.73 -2.88
N ALA A 75 21.46 -6.39 -2.02
CA ALA A 75 21.95 -6.96 -0.77
C ALA A 75 22.85 -8.20 -1.00
N VAL A 76 22.59 -8.99 -2.04
CA VAL A 76 23.41 -10.15 -2.42
C VAL A 76 24.72 -9.73 -3.07
N ASP A 77 24.71 -8.67 -3.88
CA ASP A 77 25.88 -8.19 -4.62
C ASP A 77 26.97 -7.58 -3.72
N VAL A 78 26.72 -7.49 -2.41
CA VAL A 78 27.74 -7.12 -1.42
C VAL A 78 28.80 -8.25 -1.33
N PRO A 79 30.04 -7.99 -1.80
CA PRO A 79 31.03 -9.05 -2.03
C PRO A 79 31.60 -9.52 -0.70
N LYS A 80 30.93 -10.50 -0.05
CA LYS A 80 31.44 -11.37 1.04
C LYS A 80 30.41 -12.30 1.69
N SER A 81 29.13 -12.30 1.29
CA SER A 81 28.11 -13.14 1.96
C SER A 81 27.47 -14.16 1.01
N THR A 82 27.25 -15.38 1.51
CA THR A 82 26.47 -16.43 0.82
C THR A 82 24.98 -16.36 1.15
N GLY A 83 24.54 -15.33 1.88
CA GLY A 83 23.17 -15.12 2.31
C GLY A 83 22.96 -13.73 2.90
N ILE A 84 21.71 -13.27 2.86
CA ILE A 84 21.35 -11.93 3.32
C ILE A 84 21.08 -11.99 4.83
N THR A 85 21.76 -11.14 5.60
CA THR A 85 21.37 -10.90 7.00
C THR A 85 20.26 -9.85 7.01
N VAL A 86 19.19 -10.13 7.76
CA VAL A 86 18.00 -9.27 7.85
C VAL A 86 17.69 -8.93 9.31
N SER A 87 17.11 -7.75 9.51
CA SER A 87 16.41 -7.33 10.72
C SER A 87 14.91 -7.34 10.45
N GLY A 88 14.09 -7.67 11.45
CA GLY A 88 12.64 -7.56 11.34
C GLY A 88 12.12 -6.36 12.13
N ASP A 89 11.19 -5.60 11.56
CA ASP A 89 10.37 -4.62 12.28
C ASP A 89 8.88 -4.95 12.05
N GLY A 90 8.01 -4.31 12.82
CA GLY A 90 6.58 -4.54 12.68
C GLY A 90 5.74 -3.50 13.39
N THR A 91 4.61 -3.18 12.77
CA THR A 91 3.67 -2.19 13.27
C THR A 91 2.26 -2.74 13.33
N TRP A 92 1.49 -2.24 14.30
CA TRP A 92 0.09 -2.58 14.49
C TRP A 92 -0.75 -1.30 14.45
N GLN A 93 -1.84 -1.31 13.69
CA GLN A 93 -2.78 -0.19 13.68
C GLN A 93 -3.53 -0.08 15.00
N THR A 94 -3.06 0.75 15.92
CA THR A 94 -3.73 1.00 17.20
C THR A 94 -4.89 1.99 17.05
N ARG A 95 -6.09 1.52 16.68
CA ARG A 95 -7.32 2.29 16.93
C ARG A 95 -7.92 1.86 18.27
N GLY A 96 -7.62 2.63 19.33
CA GLY A 96 -8.02 2.29 20.71
C GLY A 96 -7.23 1.11 21.28
N PHE A 97 -7.79 0.42 22.30
CA PHE A 97 -7.14 -0.70 23.00
C PHE A 97 -7.03 -2.00 22.19
N SER A 98 -7.53 -2.03 20.94
CA SER A 98 -7.51 -3.22 20.10
C SER A 98 -7.00 -2.91 18.70
N SER A 99 -5.77 -3.32 18.39
CA SER A 99 -5.32 -3.39 17.00
C SER A 99 -5.93 -4.59 16.29
N LYS A 100 -6.44 -4.39 15.07
CA LYS A 100 -7.02 -5.46 14.22
C LYS A 100 -6.13 -5.85 13.05
N HIS A 101 -5.26 -4.95 12.60
CA HIS A 101 -4.39 -5.15 11.44
C HIS A 101 -2.99 -4.64 11.76
N GLY A 102 -1.99 -5.29 11.21
CA GLY A 102 -0.58 -4.94 11.34
C GLY A 102 0.18 -5.29 10.08
N ALA A 103 1.47 -4.96 10.08
CA ALA A 103 2.41 -5.36 9.06
C ALA A 103 3.74 -5.69 9.75
N ALA A 104 4.46 -6.67 9.23
CA ALA A 104 5.82 -6.97 9.61
C ALA A 104 6.69 -6.87 8.36
N ASP A 105 7.89 -6.30 8.48
CA ASP A 105 8.83 -6.14 7.39
C ASP A 105 10.19 -6.76 7.73
N LEU A 106 10.84 -7.29 6.70
CA LEU A 106 12.24 -7.71 6.76
C LEU A 106 13.08 -6.67 6.03
N ILE A 107 14.13 -6.22 6.71
CA ILE A 107 15.02 -5.15 6.25
C ILE A 107 16.43 -5.72 6.15
N SER A 108 17.11 -5.52 5.02
CA SER A 108 18.52 -5.91 4.86
C SER A 108 19.42 -5.15 5.83
N THR A 109 20.46 -5.80 6.37
CA THR A 109 21.41 -5.16 7.31
C THR A 109 22.68 -4.65 6.62
N CYS A 110 22.60 -4.28 5.33
CA CYS A 110 23.73 -3.68 4.61
C CYS A 110 23.87 -2.19 4.92
N ASP A 111 24.91 -1.54 4.38
CA ASP A 111 25.18 -0.10 4.59
C ASP A 111 24.00 0.81 4.16
N SER A 112 23.16 0.32 3.25
CA SER A 112 21.93 0.98 2.79
C SER A 112 20.74 0.03 3.01
N PRO A 113 20.19 -0.03 4.25
CA PRO A 113 19.15 -0.98 4.60
C PRO A 113 17.88 -0.72 3.79
N LYS A 114 17.33 -1.77 3.19
CA LYS A 114 16.12 -1.74 2.37
C LYS A 114 15.17 -2.85 2.79
N VAL A 115 13.86 -2.61 2.65
CA VAL A 115 12.84 -3.65 2.83
C VAL A 115 12.99 -4.70 1.73
N VAL A 116 13.12 -5.96 2.12
CA VAL A 116 13.26 -7.13 1.24
C VAL A 116 12.03 -8.03 1.26
N ASP A 117 11.20 -7.92 2.30
CA ASP A 117 9.92 -8.63 2.40
C ASP A 117 8.96 -7.88 3.32
N ILE A 118 7.65 -8.05 3.11
CA ILE A 118 6.59 -7.49 3.95
C ILE A 118 5.41 -8.45 4.04
N GLU A 119 4.91 -8.66 5.25
CA GLU A 119 3.73 -9.48 5.51
C GLU A 119 2.67 -8.66 6.22
N THR A 120 1.43 -8.69 5.71
CA THR A 120 0.29 -8.06 6.37
C THR A 120 -0.35 -9.02 7.37
N CYS A 121 -0.49 -8.59 8.62
CA CYS A 121 -1.09 -9.40 9.68
C CYS A 121 -2.50 -8.92 10.01
N SER A 122 -3.41 -9.85 10.30
CA SER A 122 -4.74 -9.53 10.81
C SER A 122 -5.07 -10.39 12.02
N LYS A 123 -5.78 -9.82 13.00
CA LYS A 123 -6.34 -10.59 14.12
C LYS A 123 -7.56 -11.42 13.71
N THR A 124 -8.11 -11.17 12.53
CA THR A 124 -9.21 -11.95 11.97
C THR A 124 -8.70 -12.72 10.77
N CYS A 125 -8.82 -14.04 10.82
CA CYS A 125 -8.49 -14.92 9.69
C CYS A 125 -9.74 -15.13 8.83
N ASN A 126 -9.67 -14.80 7.54
CA ASN A 126 -10.76 -14.98 6.59
C ASN A 126 -11.18 -16.46 6.48
N VAL A 127 -10.24 -17.40 6.64
CA VAL A 127 -10.56 -18.84 6.74
C VAL A 127 -11.44 -19.13 7.96
N CYS A 128 -11.06 -18.61 9.13
CA CYS A 128 -11.81 -18.81 10.38
C CYS A 128 -13.19 -18.15 10.35
N LEU A 129 -13.36 -17.10 9.54
CA LEU A 129 -14.63 -16.42 9.33
C LEU A 129 -15.47 -17.02 8.18
N GLY A 130 -14.97 -18.07 7.49
CA GLY A 130 -15.68 -18.72 6.38
C GLY A 130 -15.64 -17.95 5.05
N ASN A 131 -14.84 -16.88 4.95
CA ASN A 131 -14.68 -16.07 3.75
C ASN A 131 -13.56 -16.61 2.84
N ILE A 132 -13.71 -17.87 2.40
CA ILE A 132 -12.69 -18.57 1.60
C ILE A 132 -12.50 -17.93 0.21
N LEU A 133 -13.48 -17.17 -0.29
CA LEU A 133 -13.44 -16.55 -1.61
C LEU A 133 -12.48 -15.35 -1.72
N GLU A 134 -12.06 -14.74 -0.60
CA GLU A 134 -11.13 -13.59 -0.60
C GLU A 134 -9.64 -13.99 -0.45
N LEU A 135 -9.32 -15.29 -0.45
CA LEU A 135 -7.94 -15.78 -0.28
C LEU A 135 -7.16 -15.91 -1.60
N PHE A 136 -7.82 -15.69 -2.73
CA PHE A 136 -7.28 -15.91 -4.07
C PHE A 136 -7.48 -14.70 -5.02
N GLU A 137 -7.88 -13.54 -4.50
CA GLU A 137 -7.90 -12.24 -5.20
C GLU A 137 -6.84 -11.31 -4.61
#